data_AF-A0A7C4VEW6-F1
#
_entry.id   AF-A0A7C4VEW6-F1
#
_cell.length_a   1.000
_cell.length_b   1.000
_cell.length_c   1.000
_cell.angle_alpha   90.00
_cell.angle_beta   90.00
_cell.angle_gamma   90.00
#
_symmetry.space_group_name_H-M   'P 1'
#
loop_
_entity.id
_entity.type
_entity.pdbx_description
1 polymer ?
#
loop_
_entity_poly.entity_id
_entity_poly.type
_entity_poly.pdbx_seq_one_letter_code
_entity_poly.pdbx_strand_id
1 'polypeptide(L)'
;MVEAGRSPNIEILTLTEVLKVEGEAPCFRVTLKINPRYIDPSKCKACGECMKYCPRLAIDTYNANLNFTKAIRIDFPQAVPTCYYIDPTVCLRLNHTACQLCANVCAPKAIDFDQKPEIREVEVGAIILAPGFGMVSRSALEKFGYGKYSDVMHSIEAERLMCVAGPTKGGIIRPSDFQHPKKIAYIQCVGSRDISCDRPYCSSVCCMYAVKQASVIKEHEPSVEITFFFMDIRTQGKGFDRSFMSAVEKHGFRIIRARPGKIDKVGKKLAINYVDEDGTQKREYFDMIVLSVGLSPPEDAKKLSEIFGIELNEFSFAKTSYFSPIETNVPGVYVIGAFQGPKDIPESVMQASSASALVSELLKDVRFTETIVKEYPPEDIELMSGEPRIGVFVCHCGANIAGVVDVKVVRDYAETLPDVVLAENVLYACAQDSLESLKE
;
A
#
# COMPACT_ATOMS: atom_id res chain seq x y z
N MET A 1 -2.82 -11.08 -0.74
CA MET A 1 -3.14 -10.68 -2.14
C MET A 1 -2.87 -11.81 -3.13
N VAL A 2 -1.67 -12.40 -3.14
CA VAL A 2 -1.36 -13.54 -4.03
C VAL A 2 -2.33 -14.71 -3.88
N GLU A 3 -2.68 -15.10 -2.65
CA GLU A 3 -3.69 -16.15 -2.41
C GLU A 3 -5.06 -15.79 -2.97
N ALA A 4 -5.52 -14.54 -2.76
CA ALA A 4 -6.77 -14.06 -3.30
C ALA A 4 -6.79 -14.09 -4.83
N GLY A 5 -5.70 -13.65 -5.48
CA GLY A 5 -5.56 -13.70 -6.94
C GLY A 5 -5.42 -15.09 -7.54
N ARG A 6 -5.22 -16.13 -6.72
CA ARG A 6 -5.14 -17.54 -7.14
C ARG A 6 -6.39 -18.34 -6.78
N SER A 7 -7.28 -17.77 -5.99
CA SER A 7 -8.50 -18.45 -5.58
C SER A 7 -9.44 -18.54 -6.79
N PRO A 8 -9.93 -19.72 -7.18
CA PRO A 8 -10.94 -19.82 -8.22
C PRO A 8 -12.29 -19.22 -7.77
N ASN A 9 -12.46 -19.01 -6.46
CA ASN A 9 -13.67 -18.45 -5.86
C ASN A 9 -13.60 -16.93 -5.65
N ILE A 10 -12.55 -16.26 -6.15
CA ILE A 10 -12.39 -14.80 -6.03
C ILE A 10 -12.07 -14.24 -7.40
N GLU A 11 -12.97 -13.42 -7.93
CA GLU A 11 -12.72 -12.61 -9.11
C GLU A 11 -12.19 -11.22 -8.68
N ILE A 12 -11.02 -10.83 -9.20
CA ILE A 12 -10.42 -9.51 -8.92
C ILE A 12 -10.60 -8.61 -10.15
N LEU A 13 -11.50 -7.64 -10.04
CA LEU A 13 -11.75 -6.64 -11.08
C LEU A 13 -11.01 -5.33 -10.76
N THR A 14 -9.81 -5.17 -11.31
CA THR A 14 -9.04 -3.90 -11.21
C THR A 14 -9.50 -2.87 -12.24
N LEU A 15 -9.22 -1.59 -11.97
CA LEU A 15 -9.64 -0.46 -12.82
C LEU A 15 -11.18 -0.35 -12.93
N THR A 16 -11.89 -0.88 -11.95
CA THR A 16 -13.35 -0.99 -11.94
C THR A 16 -13.94 -0.07 -10.89
N GLU A 17 -14.98 0.66 -11.26
CA GLU A 17 -15.79 1.46 -10.36
C GLU A 17 -17.19 0.88 -10.25
N VAL A 18 -17.79 0.94 -9.06
CA VAL A 18 -19.22 0.70 -8.90
C VAL A 18 -19.96 1.96 -9.33
N LEU A 19 -20.93 1.83 -10.25
CA LEU A 19 -21.76 2.96 -10.69
C LEU A 19 -23.08 3.03 -9.94
N LYS A 20 -23.67 1.86 -9.66
CA LYS A 20 -25.02 1.75 -9.14
C LYS A 20 -25.19 0.45 -8.37
N VAL A 21 -25.96 0.51 -7.29
CA VAL A 21 -26.45 -0.66 -6.56
C VAL A 21 -27.97 -0.57 -6.48
N GLU A 22 -28.63 -1.67 -6.79
CA GLU A 22 -30.08 -1.82 -6.70
C GLU A 22 -30.43 -3.12 -5.97
N GLY A 23 -31.66 -3.18 -5.43
CA GLY A 23 -32.14 -4.33 -4.68
C GLY A 23 -31.88 -4.21 -3.18
N GLU A 24 -32.06 -5.32 -2.49
CA GLU A 24 -31.94 -5.45 -1.05
C GLU A 24 -31.35 -6.81 -0.72
N ALA A 25 -30.74 -6.97 0.46
CA ALA A 25 -30.14 -8.24 0.84
C ALA A 25 -31.20 -9.37 0.89
N PRO A 26 -30.88 -10.59 0.40
CA PRO A 26 -29.61 -11.05 -0.15
C PRO A 26 -29.58 -11.03 -1.70
N CYS A 27 -30.22 -10.07 -2.35
CA CYS A 27 -30.35 -9.98 -3.80
C CYS A 27 -30.04 -8.56 -4.30
N PHE A 28 -28.75 -8.21 -4.38
CA PHE A 28 -28.30 -6.96 -4.97
C PHE A 28 -27.94 -7.15 -6.44
N ARG A 29 -28.28 -6.17 -7.26
CA ARG A 29 -27.74 -6.00 -8.61
C ARG A 29 -26.79 -4.82 -8.62
N VAL A 30 -25.54 -5.08 -8.98
CA VAL A 30 -24.47 -4.08 -8.97
C VAL A 30 -24.00 -3.82 -10.40
N THR A 31 -24.09 -2.56 -10.83
CA THR A 31 -23.58 -2.13 -12.13
C THR A 31 -22.14 -1.63 -11.96
N LEU A 32 -21.22 -2.32 -12.63
CA LEU A 32 -19.78 -2.04 -12.63
C LEU A 32 -19.38 -1.35 -13.94
N LYS A 33 -18.44 -0.41 -13.85
CA LYS A 33 -17.72 0.16 -14.99
C LYS A 33 -16.27 -0.27 -14.92
N ILE A 34 -15.88 -1.16 -15.82
CA ILE A 34 -14.51 -1.62 -15.96
C ILE A 34 -13.81 -0.69 -16.95
N ASN A 35 -12.86 0.11 -16.47
CA ASN A 35 -12.11 1.01 -17.33
C ASN A 35 -11.05 0.23 -18.13
N PRO A 36 -10.77 0.66 -19.38
CA PRO A 36 -9.81 -0.04 -20.23
C PRO A 36 -8.42 0.03 -19.61
N ARG A 37 -7.77 -1.13 -19.54
CA ARG A 37 -6.36 -1.25 -19.18
C ARG A 37 -5.45 -0.88 -20.36
N TYR A 38 -6.00 -0.98 -21.57
CA TYR A 38 -5.32 -0.93 -22.87
C TYR A 38 -4.26 -2.03 -23.06
N ILE A 39 -4.32 -3.06 -22.22
CA ILE A 39 -3.45 -4.23 -22.23
C ILE A 39 -4.32 -5.41 -21.80
N ASP A 40 -4.30 -6.47 -22.60
CA ASP A 40 -4.94 -7.74 -22.33
C ASP A 40 -4.15 -8.51 -21.24
N PRO A 41 -4.71 -8.67 -20.03
CA PRO A 41 -4.03 -9.37 -18.94
C PRO A 41 -3.71 -10.83 -19.24
N SER A 42 -4.51 -11.49 -20.10
CA SER A 42 -4.30 -12.90 -20.46
C SER A 42 -3.07 -13.13 -21.35
N LYS A 43 -2.59 -12.08 -22.02
CA LYS A 43 -1.42 -12.12 -22.91
C LYS A 43 -0.19 -11.44 -22.33
N CYS A 44 -0.38 -10.56 -21.34
CA CYS A 44 0.73 -9.80 -20.78
C CYS A 44 1.64 -10.68 -19.94
N LYS A 45 2.93 -10.76 -20.31
CA LYS A 45 3.96 -11.46 -19.53
C LYS A 45 4.66 -10.59 -18.48
N ALA A 46 4.16 -9.38 -18.23
CA ALA A 46 4.76 -8.39 -17.32
C ALA A 46 6.28 -8.13 -17.47
N CYS A 47 6.87 -8.36 -18.66
CA CYS A 47 8.33 -8.30 -18.84
C CYS A 47 8.97 -6.89 -18.78
N GLY A 48 8.17 -5.82 -18.88
CA GLY A 48 8.64 -4.44 -18.76
C GLY A 48 9.28 -3.79 -19.99
N GLU A 49 9.49 -4.53 -21.08
CA GLU A 49 10.04 -3.98 -22.33
C GLU A 49 9.23 -2.77 -22.84
N CYS A 50 7.90 -2.87 -22.81
CA CYS A 50 7.02 -1.78 -23.25
C CYS A 50 7.18 -0.48 -22.44
N MET A 51 7.49 -0.58 -21.14
CA MET A 51 7.77 0.57 -20.27
C MET A 51 9.11 1.23 -20.60
N LYS A 52 10.14 0.43 -20.86
CA LYS A 52 11.49 0.90 -21.22
C LYS A 52 11.49 1.82 -22.46
N TYR A 53 10.71 1.46 -23.48
CA TYR A 53 10.63 2.23 -24.73
C TYR A 53 9.60 3.37 -24.71
N CYS A 54 8.84 3.54 -23.62
CA CYS A 54 7.86 4.61 -23.54
C CYS A 54 8.55 5.98 -23.38
N PRO A 55 8.37 6.93 -24.33
CA PRO A 55 9.01 8.24 -24.24
C PRO A 55 8.28 9.17 -23.25
N ARG A 56 7.03 8.86 -22.89
CA ARG A 56 6.21 9.74 -22.08
C ARG A 56 6.44 9.49 -20.59
N LEU A 57 6.88 10.53 -19.90
CA LEU A 57 6.94 10.57 -18.44
C LEU A 57 5.55 10.86 -17.85
N ALA A 58 5.30 10.23 -16.71
CA ALA A 58 4.13 10.42 -15.86
C ALA A 58 4.60 10.65 -14.41
N ILE A 59 3.79 11.32 -13.60
CA ILE A 59 4.08 11.43 -12.17
C ILE A 59 3.76 10.09 -11.51
N ASP A 60 4.68 9.59 -10.70
CA ASP A 60 4.50 8.32 -9.99
C ASP A 60 3.72 8.56 -8.69
N THR A 61 2.40 8.44 -8.78
CA THR A 61 1.50 8.64 -7.64
C THR A 61 1.64 7.55 -6.59
N TYR A 62 2.02 6.33 -6.98
CA TYR A 62 2.29 5.23 -6.04
C TYR A 62 3.52 5.52 -5.17
N ASN A 63 4.55 6.13 -5.75
CA ASN A 63 5.73 6.61 -5.01
C ASN A 63 5.54 8.03 -4.45
N ALA A 64 4.31 8.41 -4.10
CA ALA A 64 3.98 9.68 -3.47
C ALA A 64 4.50 10.92 -4.24
N ASN A 65 4.55 10.83 -5.58
CA ASN A 65 5.04 11.87 -6.47
C ASN A 65 6.54 12.20 -6.33
N LEU A 66 7.34 11.32 -5.72
CA LEU A 66 8.77 11.54 -5.49
C LEU A 66 9.65 11.31 -6.73
N ASN A 67 9.13 10.64 -7.75
CA ASN A 67 9.81 10.37 -9.01
C ASN A 67 8.84 10.37 -10.19
N PHE A 68 9.41 10.21 -11.39
CA PHE A 68 8.65 10.00 -12.59
C PHE A 68 8.61 8.52 -12.95
N THR A 69 7.47 8.11 -13.49
CA THR A 69 7.25 6.82 -14.13
C THR A 69 6.88 7.04 -15.60
N LYS A 70 6.33 6.03 -16.27
CA LYS A 70 5.95 6.07 -17.68
C LYS A 70 4.44 6.03 -17.85
N ALA A 71 3.95 6.40 -19.04
CA ALA A 71 2.53 6.27 -19.35
C ALA A 71 2.06 4.80 -19.30
N ILE A 72 2.87 3.87 -19.80
CA ILE A 72 2.66 2.43 -19.64
C ILE A 72 3.51 1.92 -18.47
N ARG A 73 2.86 1.36 -17.44
CA ARG A 73 3.53 1.02 -16.18
C ARG A 73 2.81 -0.08 -15.39
N ILE A 74 3.51 -0.59 -14.39
CA ILE A 74 2.97 -1.37 -13.27
C ILE A 74 3.40 -0.61 -12.00
N ASP A 75 2.48 -0.39 -11.06
CA ASP A 75 2.75 0.54 -9.94
C ASP A 75 3.78 -0.03 -8.95
N PHE A 76 3.78 -1.34 -8.75
CA PHE A 76 4.78 -2.02 -7.94
C PHE A 76 5.01 -3.46 -8.41
N PRO A 77 6.19 -4.06 -8.13
CA PRO A 77 6.56 -5.35 -8.69
C PRO A 77 5.61 -6.51 -8.31
N GLN A 78 5.00 -6.46 -7.13
CA GLN A 78 4.11 -7.51 -6.63
C GLN A 78 2.61 -7.23 -6.90
N ALA A 79 2.30 -6.37 -7.86
CA ALA A 79 0.91 -6.03 -8.18
C ALA A 79 0.13 -7.26 -8.67
N VAL A 80 -1.16 -7.30 -8.30
CA VAL A 80 -2.10 -8.37 -8.67
C VAL A 80 -3.31 -7.71 -9.35
N PRO A 81 -3.65 -8.08 -10.59
CA PRO A 81 -2.93 -9.01 -11.47
C PRO A 81 -1.56 -8.46 -11.86
N THR A 82 -0.60 -9.35 -12.10
CA THR A 82 0.75 -8.99 -12.53
C THR A 82 0.71 -8.61 -14.01
N CYS A 83 0.24 -7.39 -14.27
CA CYS A 83 -0.01 -6.87 -15.61
C CYS A 83 0.16 -5.35 -15.62
N TYR A 84 0.76 -4.85 -16.70
CA TYR A 84 0.90 -3.41 -16.93
C TYR A 84 -0.46 -2.77 -17.26
N TYR A 85 -0.54 -1.45 -17.19
CA TYR A 85 -1.65 -0.67 -17.73
C TYR A 85 -1.11 0.59 -18.42
N ILE A 86 -1.92 1.21 -19.27
CA ILE A 86 -1.61 2.49 -19.91
C ILE A 86 -2.46 3.58 -19.27
N ASP A 87 -1.80 4.61 -18.73
CA ASP A 87 -2.43 5.81 -18.23
C ASP A 87 -2.92 6.69 -19.40
N PRO A 88 -4.24 6.79 -19.61
CA PRO A 88 -4.79 7.53 -20.74
C PRO A 88 -4.55 9.03 -20.62
N THR A 89 -4.36 9.57 -19.41
CA THR A 89 -4.25 11.02 -19.19
C THR A 89 -2.96 11.62 -19.76
N VAL A 90 -1.94 10.78 -19.98
CA VAL A 90 -0.63 11.22 -20.47
C VAL A 90 -0.19 10.52 -21.76
N CYS A 91 -0.78 9.37 -22.11
CA CYS A 91 -0.36 8.57 -23.26
C CYS A 91 -0.48 9.33 -24.60
N LEU A 92 0.61 9.39 -25.37
CA LEU A 92 0.63 10.09 -26.66
C LEU A 92 -0.22 9.39 -27.74
N ARG A 93 -0.39 8.07 -27.67
CA ARG A 93 -1.24 7.32 -28.62
C ARG A 93 -2.71 7.61 -28.39
N LEU A 94 -3.14 7.56 -27.12
CA LEU A 94 -4.54 7.74 -26.75
C LEU A 94 -4.99 9.20 -26.91
N ASN A 95 -4.09 10.17 -26.67
CA ASN A 95 -4.43 11.59 -26.76
C ASN A 95 -4.20 12.24 -28.13
N HIS A 96 -3.23 11.74 -28.91
CA HIS A 96 -2.77 12.40 -30.15
C HIS A 96 -2.52 11.44 -31.32
N THR A 97 -2.87 10.16 -31.17
CA THR A 97 -2.65 9.11 -32.19
C THR A 97 -1.21 8.96 -32.70
N ALA A 98 -0.22 9.55 -32.01
CA ALA A 98 1.12 9.81 -32.55
C ALA A 98 2.21 8.78 -32.22
N CYS A 99 1.96 7.77 -31.38
CA CYS A 99 3.01 6.85 -30.89
C CYS A 99 2.52 5.39 -30.84
N GLN A 100 3.37 4.42 -31.20
CA GLN A 100 3.08 2.99 -31.07
C GLN A 100 4.29 2.17 -30.55
N LEU A 101 5.31 2.84 -29.99
CA LEU A 101 6.57 2.19 -29.61
C LEU A 101 6.37 1.01 -28.65
N CYS A 102 5.52 1.16 -27.63
CA CYS A 102 5.25 0.10 -26.67
C CYS A 102 4.57 -1.13 -27.32
N ALA A 103 3.69 -0.92 -28.29
CA ALA A 103 3.02 -2.00 -29.02
C ALA A 103 4.01 -2.74 -29.94
N ASN A 104 4.90 -2.01 -30.62
CA ASN A 104 5.89 -2.58 -31.52
C ASN A 104 6.89 -3.51 -30.81
N VAL A 105 7.22 -3.24 -29.54
CA VAL A 105 8.14 -4.07 -28.75
C VAL A 105 7.42 -5.16 -27.93
N CYS A 106 6.09 -5.17 -27.91
CA CYS A 106 5.30 -6.15 -27.17
C CYS A 106 5.22 -7.46 -27.95
N ALA A 107 6.17 -8.38 -27.71
CA ALA A 107 6.19 -9.70 -28.33
C ALA A 107 4.85 -10.48 -28.24
N PRO A 108 4.16 -10.57 -27.08
CA PRO A 108 2.89 -11.29 -27.00
C PRO A 108 1.70 -10.52 -27.61
N LYS A 109 1.91 -9.30 -28.13
CA LYS A 109 0.87 -8.43 -28.70
C LYS A 109 -0.31 -8.22 -27.75
N ALA A 110 0.00 -7.96 -26.49
CA ALA A 110 -1.00 -7.76 -25.43
C ALA A 110 -1.61 -6.34 -25.44
N ILE A 111 -0.94 -5.35 -26.07
CA ILE A 111 -1.38 -3.95 -26.05
C ILE A 111 -2.51 -3.74 -27.06
N ASP A 112 -3.62 -3.18 -26.58
CA ASP A 112 -4.81 -2.86 -27.38
C ASP A 112 -5.31 -1.46 -27.00
N PHE A 113 -5.03 -0.48 -27.86
CA PHE A 113 -5.44 0.91 -27.65
C PHE A 113 -6.92 1.16 -27.91
N ASP A 114 -7.61 0.22 -28.58
CA ASP A 114 -9.01 0.37 -28.97
C ASP A 114 -9.97 -0.18 -27.91
N GLN A 115 -9.44 -0.72 -26.80
CA GLN A 115 -10.22 -1.10 -25.62
C GLN A 115 -11.11 0.06 -25.16
N LYS A 116 -12.39 -0.24 -24.93
CA LYS A 116 -13.39 0.69 -24.43
C LYS A 116 -13.82 0.29 -23.02
N PRO A 117 -14.33 1.23 -22.22
CA PRO A 117 -14.95 0.88 -20.94
C PRO A 117 -16.07 -0.14 -21.16
N GLU A 118 -16.10 -1.15 -20.30
CA GLU A 118 -17.13 -2.18 -20.26
C GLU A 118 -18.09 -1.89 -19.10
N ILE A 119 -19.39 -2.02 -19.36
CA ILE A 119 -20.42 -2.04 -18.32
C ILE A 119 -20.79 -3.49 -18.07
N ARG A 120 -20.62 -3.94 -16.83
CA ARG A 120 -20.94 -5.31 -16.41
C ARG A 120 -21.90 -5.25 -15.24
N GLU A 121 -22.96 -6.03 -15.29
CA GLU A 121 -23.84 -6.24 -14.15
C GLU A 121 -23.45 -7.54 -13.44
N VAL A 122 -23.44 -7.51 -12.11
CA VAL A 122 -23.24 -8.69 -11.27
C VAL A 122 -24.33 -8.75 -10.21
N GLU A 123 -24.78 -9.96 -9.91
CA GLU A 123 -25.69 -10.21 -8.80
C GLU A 123 -24.87 -10.69 -7.60
N VAL A 124 -25.09 -10.07 -6.44
CA VAL A 124 -24.36 -10.39 -5.21
C VAL A 124 -25.30 -10.43 -4.02
N GLY A 125 -25.02 -11.32 -3.08
CA GLY A 125 -25.85 -11.45 -1.87
C GLY A 125 -25.50 -10.48 -0.74
N ALA A 126 -24.27 -9.98 -0.74
CA ALA A 126 -23.79 -9.02 0.26
C ALA A 126 -22.74 -8.10 -0.35
N ILE A 127 -22.58 -6.92 0.24
CA ILE A 127 -21.60 -5.92 -0.18
C ILE A 127 -20.72 -5.57 1.03
N ILE A 128 -19.40 -5.57 0.84
CA ILE A 128 -18.43 -5.17 1.86
C ILE A 128 -17.62 -3.99 1.34
N LEU A 129 -17.74 -2.84 2.01
CA LEU A 129 -17.03 -1.62 1.67
C LEU A 129 -15.69 -1.55 2.40
N ALA A 130 -14.60 -1.57 1.64
CA ALA A 130 -13.23 -1.45 2.15
C ALA A 130 -12.36 -0.44 1.35
N PRO A 131 -12.84 0.79 1.05
CA PRO A 131 -12.10 1.76 0.23
C PRO A 131 -10.86 2.34 0.93
N GLY A 132 -10.67 2.04 2.23
CA GLY A 132 -9.52 2.49 3.00
C GLY A 132 -9.69 3.91 3.53
N PHE A 133 -8.68 4.76 3.34
CA PHE A 133 -8.59 6.10 3.89
C PHE A 133 -8.00 7.07 2.87
N GLY A 134 -8.27 8.36 3.06
CA GLY A 134 -7.71 9.46 2.27
C GLY A 134 -6.56 10.18 2.96
N MET A 135 -5.96 11.12 2.24
CA MET A 135 -4.85 11.96 2.70
C MET A 135 -5.32 13.13 3.55
N VAL A 136 -4.46 13.62 4.45
CA VAL A 136 -4.73 14.88 5.14
C VAL A 136 -4.76 16.05 4.17
N SER A 137 -5.57 17.06 4.46
CA SER A 137 -5.67 18.24 3.59
C SER A 137 -4.31 18.92 3.46
N ARG A 138 -4.00 19.38 2.24
CA ARG A 138 -2.75 20.09 1.95
C ARG A 138 -2.56 21.30 2.86
N SER A 139 -3.63 22.02 3.18
CA SER A 139 -3.60 23.17 4.10
C SER A 139 -3.15 22.81 5.51
N ALA A 140 -3.44 21.60 6.00
CA ALA A 140 -2.94 21.13 7.30
C ALA A 140 -1.42 20.91 7.28
N LEU A 141 -0.86 20.51 6.13
CA LEU A 141 0.57 20.31 5.94
C LEU A 141 1.32 21.64 5.73
N GLU A 142 0.72 22.57 4.99
CA GLU A 142 1.32 23.87 4.67
C GLU A 142 1.62 24.72 5.92
N LYS A 143 0.88 24.52 7.02
CA LYS A 143 1.18 25.10 8.35
C LYS A 143 2.60 24.78 8.83
N PHE A 144 3.10 23.60 8.43
CA PHE A 144 4.43 23.08 8.75
C PHE A 144 5.45 23.35 7.63
N GLY A 145 5.10 24.14 6.62
CA GLY A 145 5.99 24.46 5.50
C GLY A 145 6.12 23.37 4.44
N TYR A 146 5.25 22.35 4.46
CA TYR A 146 5.14 21.38 3.37
C TYR A 146 4.82 22.08 2.04
N GLY A 147 5.44 21.63 0.95
CA GLY A 147 5.36 22.27 -0.37
C GLY A 147 6.17 23.57 -0.51
N LYS A 148 6.55 24.23 0.60
CA LYS A 148 7.45 25.39 0.61
C LYS A 148 8.91 24.99 0.85
N TYR A 149 9.14 24.02 1.74
CA TYR A 149 10.47 23.53 2.07
C TYR A 149 10.59 22.07 1.60
N SER A 150 11.52 21.82 0.68
CA SER A 150 11.70 20.49 0.08
C SER A 150 12.03 19.38 1.08
N ASP A 151 12.65 19.71 2.22
CA ASP A 151 13.05 18.74 3.25
C ASP A 151 12.00 18.57 4.36
N VAL A 152 10.79 19.13 4.18
CA VAL A 152 9.60 18.81 4.96
C VAL A 152 8.77 17.83 4.16
N MET A 153 8.67 16.60 4.65
CA MET A 153 7.97 15.49 3.98
C MET A 153 6.88 14.93 4.88
N HIS A 154 5.83 14.36 4.32
CA HIS A 154 4.85 13.59 5.08
C HIS A 154 5.27 12.11 5.20
N SER A 155 4.73 11.43 6.22
CA SER A 155 5.14 10.06 6.58
C SER A 155 4.97 9.03 5.47
N ILE A 156 4.04 9.22 4.53
CA ILE A 156 3.89 8.36 3.35
C ILE A 156 5.04 8.55 2.35
N GLU A 157 5.54 9.77 2.14
CA GLU A 157 6.74 9.97 1.31
C GLU A 157 7.96 9.33 1.98
N ALA A 158 8.09 9.48 3.31
CA ALA A 158 9.13 8.82 4.07
C ALA A 158 9.07 7.28 3.93
N GLU A 159 7.87 6.67 3.97
CA GLU A 159 7.69 5.25 3.67
C GLU A 159 8.20 4.88 2.28
N ARG A 160 7.85 5.68 1.27
CA ARG A 160 8.28 5.37 -0.10
C ARG A 160 9.80 5.44 -0.23
N LEU A 161 10.46 6.42 0.40
CA LEU A 161 11.93 6.50 0.42
C LEU A 161 12.58 5.27 1.06
N MET A 162 12.11 4.85 2.23
CA MET A 162 12.68 3.69 2.94
C MET A 162 12.27 2.33 2.34
N CYS A 163 11.34 2.30 1.39
CA CYS A 163 10.95 1.09 0.70
C CYS A 163 12.03 0.64 -0.30
N VAL A 164 12.42 -0.64 -0.25
CA VAL A 164 13.38 -1.24 -1.20
C VAL A 164 12.87 -1.18 -2.65
N ALA A 165 11.56 -1.31 -2.85
CA ALA A 165 10.90 -1.13 -4.15
C ALA A 165 10.48 0.33 -4.41
N GLY A 166 10.91 1.26 -3.56
CA GLY A 166 10.65 2.69 -3.69
C GLY A 166 11.66 3.41 -4.60
N PRO A 167 11.48 4.72 -4.81
CA PRO A 167 12.27 5.51 -5.75
C PRO A 167 13.76 5.58 -5.41
N THR A 168 14.11 5.42 -4.13
CA THR A 168 15.48 5.51 -3.62
C THR A 168 16.02 4.18 -3.12
N LYS A 169 15.31 3.07 -3.40
CA LYS A 169 15.70 1.70 -3.06
C LYS A 169 16.05 1.50 -1.58
N GLY A 170 15.32 2.16 -0.69
CA GLY A 170 15.54 2.11 0.76
C GLY A 170 16.38 3.26 1.34
N GLY A 171 16.97 4.11 0.48
CA GLY A 171 17.77 5.24 0.93
C GLY A 171 16.90 6.40 1.45
N ILE A 172 17.14 6.84 2.69
CA ILE A 172 16.58 8.07 3.23
C ILE A 172 17.43 9.27 2.79
N ILE A 173 16.87 10.11 1.92
CA ILE A 173 17.57 11.26 1.35
C ILE A 173 16.74 12.52 1.49
N ARG A 174 17.42 13.66 1.56
CA ARG A 174 16.80 14.98 1.49
C ARG A 174 16.45 15.33 0.05
N PRO A 175 15.19 15.69 -0.25
CA PRO A 175 14.81 16.09 -1.62
C PRO A 175 15.53 17.34 -2.12
N SER A 176 16.03 18.22 -1.24
CA SER A 176 16.70 19.45 -1.66
C SER A 176 18.09 19.24 -2.28
N ASP A 177 18.84 18.23 -1.83
CA ASP A 177 20.25 18.03 -2.23
C ASP A 177 20.67 16.56 -2.39
N PHE A 178 19.73 15.63 -2.26
CA PHE A 178 19.94 14.18 -2.39
C PHE A 178 20.98 13.61 -1.42
N GLN A 179 21.28 14.31 -0.33
CA GLN A 179 22.18 13.84 0.72
C GLN A 179 21.41 13.16 1.86
N HIS A 180 22.07 12.27 2.58
CA HIS A 180 21.54 11.65 3.80
C HIS A 180 21.37 12.70 4.92
N PRO A 181 20.21 12.76 5.59
CA PRO A 181 20.02 13.66 6.73
C PRO A 181 20.80 13.14 7.94
N LYS A 182 21.47 14.05 8.68
CA LYS A 182 22.13 13.70 9.95
C LYS A 182 21.20 13.85 11.15
N LYS A 183 20.15 14.66 11.01
CA LYS A 183 19.21 14.99 12.08
C LYS A 183 17.78 15.14 11.58
N ILE A 184 16.88 14.28 12.06
CA ILE A 184 15.47 14.21 11.63
C ILE A 184 14.54 14.55 12.80
N ALA A 185 13.52 15.37 12.54
CA ALA A 185 12.40 15.55 13.46
C ALA A 185 11.15 14.86 12.94
N TYR A 186 10.47 14.10 13.79
CA TYR A 186 9.10 13.64 13.58
C TYR A 186 8.12 14.53 14.32
N ILE A 187 7.11 15.04 13.64
CA ILE A 187 6.03 15.84 14.24
C ILE A 187 4.76 15.02 14.27
N GLN A 188 4.30 14.69 15.47
CA GLN A 188 3.10 13.88 15.66
C GLN A 188 1.81 14.71 15.52
N CYS A 189 0.70 14.00 15.28
CA CYS A 189 -0.65 14.57 15.20
C CYS A 189 -0.83 15.62 14.09
N VAL A 190 -0.12 15.49 12.96
CA VAL A 190 -0.33 16.38 11.81
C VAL A 190 -1.64 16.01 11.12
N GLY A 191 -2.59 16.93 11.05
CA GLY A 191 -3.93 16.67 10.53
C GLY A 191 -4.78 15.76 11.42
N SER A 192 -4.54 15.76 12.73
CA SER A 192 -5.34 15.01 13.72
C SER A 192 -5.28 15.69 15.07
N ARG A 193 -6.32 15.52 15.89
CA ARG A 193 -6.47 16.24 17.17
C ARG A 193 -6.26 17.76 16.97
N ASP A 194 -6.78 18.26 15.85
CA ASP A 194 -6.62 19.64 15.41
C ASP A 194 -7.96 20.19 14.90
N ILE A 195 -8.58 21.01 15.74
CA ILE A 195 -9.86 21.68 15.45
C ILE A 195 -9.70 22.66 14.29
N SER A 196 -8.50 23.23 14.09
CA SER A 196 -8.25 24.20 13.02
C SER A 196 -8.19 23.57 11.61
N CYS A 197 -8.36 22.25 11.50
CA CYS A 197 -8.56 21.56 10.23
C CYS A 197 -9.78 20.62 10.26
N ASP A 198 -10.71 20.85 11.19
CA ASP A 198 -11.94 20.07 11.40
C ASP A 198 -11.72 18.58 11.70
N ARG A 199 -10.64 18.29 12.45
CA ARG A 199 -10.22 16.91 12.76
C ARG A 199 -9.88 16.76 14.23
N PRO A 200 -10.88 16.81 15.12
CA PRO A 200 -10.67 16.67 16.56
C PRO A 200 -10.29 15.24 16.99
N TYR A 201 -10.43 14.25 16.11
CA TYR A 201 -10.15 12.84 16.40
C TYR A 201 -8.67 12.48 16.30
N CYS A 202 -8.30 11.36 16.93
CA CYS A 202 -6.98 10.74 16.82
C CYS A 202 -6.96 9.74 15.65
N SER A 203 -5.87 9.73 14.88
CA SER A 203 -5.71 8.80 13.76
C SER A 203 -5.20 7.40 14.15
N SER A 204 -5.15 7.07 15.44
CA SER A 204 -4.79 5.76 16.02
C SER A 204 -3.35 5.27 15.77
N VAL A 205 -2.86 5.34 14.54
CA VAL A 205 -1.64 4.63 14.08
C VAL A 205 -0.36 5.47 14.06
N CYS A 206 -0.47 6.80 14.12
CA CYS A 206 0.65 7.69 13.81
C CYS A 206 1.79 7.67 14.83
N CYS A 207 1.53 7.33 16.09
CA CYS A 207 2.60 7.12 17.06
C CYS A 207 3.42 5.86 16.74
N MET A 208 2.74 4.78 16.33
CA MET A 208 3.37 3.49 16.07
C MET A 208 4.12 3.44 14.75
N TYR A 209 3.54 3.95 13.64
CA TYR A 209 4.29 3.95 12.38
C TYR A 209 5.51 4.88 12.47
N ALA A 210 5.45 5.98 13.22
CA ALA A 210 6.55 6.93 13.30
C ALA A 210 7.78 6.30 13.98
N VAL A 211 7.58 5.58 15.10
CA VAL A 211 8.67 4.85 15.74
C VAL A 211 9.18 3.71 14.85
N LYS A 212 8.28 3.00 14.14
CA LYS A 212 8.67 1.97 13.18
C LYS A 212 9.55 2.54 12.07
N GLN A 213 9.13 3.64 11.44
CA GLN A 213 9.89 4.30 10.37
C GLN A 213 11.26 4.75 10.87
N ALA A 214 11.32 5.39 12.04
CA ALA A 214 12.58 5.83 12.63
C ALA A 214 13.51 4.65 12.96
N SER A 215 12.98 3.51 13.46
CA SER A 215 13.77 2.31 13.69
C SER A 215 14.40 1.79 12.40
N VAL A 216 13.63 1.69 11.32
CA VAL A 216 14.17 1.25 10.02
C VAL A 216 15.21 2.25 9.50
N ILE A 217 14.95 3.56 9.62
CA ILE A 217 15.92 4.59 9.26
C ILE A 217 17.21 4.42 10.07
N LYS A 218 17.12 4.17 11.39
CA LYS A 218 18.28 3.99 12.26
C LYS A 218 19.05 2.69 11.98
N GLU A 219 18.38 1.65 11.50
CA GLU A 219 19.00 0.39 11.07
C GLU A 219 19.81 0.58 9.77
N HIS A 220 19.36 1.43 8.86
CA HIS A 220 20.09 1.77 7.63
C HIS A 220 21.15 2.85 7.85
N GLU A 221 20.88 3.83 8.71
CA GLU A 221 21.72 4.99 9.01
C GLU A 221 21.97 5.13 10.52
N PRO A 222 22.89 4.33 11.12
CA PRO A 222 23.07 4.30 12.58
C PRO A 222 23.46 5.64 13.20
N SER A 223 24.11 6.55 12.46
CA SER A 223 24.56 7.84 12.96
C SER A 223 23.49 8.93 13.01
N VAL A 224 22.30 8.71 12.43
CA VAL A 224 21.26 9.74 12.37
C VAL A 224 20.64 10.04 13.74
N GLU A 225 20.56 11.32 14.11
CA GLU A 225 19.82 11.76 15.30
C GLU A 225 18.33 11.89 14.97
N ILE A 226 17.45 11.23 15.72
CA ILE A 226 16.00 11.31 15.52
C ILE A 226 15.32 11.83 16.79
N THR A 227 14.51 12.86 16.62
CA THR A 227 13.70 13.47 17.68
C THR A 227 12.22 13.41 17.33
N PHE A 228 11.39 12.96 18.27
CA PHE A 228 9.93 12.96 18.15
C PHE A 228 9.33 14.10 18.97
N PHE A 229 8.43 14.85 18.36
CA PHE A 229 7.60 15.87 19.01
C PHE A 229 6.17 15.36 19.13
N PHE A 230 5.68 15.15 20.35
CA PHE A 230 4.37 14.59 20.64
C PHE A 230 3.59 15.38 21.70
N MET A 231 2.26 15.21 21.71
CA MET A 231 1.41 15.64 22.84
C MET A 231 1.27 14.51 23.86
N ASP A 232 0.83 13.35 23.36
CA ASP A 232 0.70 12.09 24.10
C ASP A 232 1.17 10.96 23.20
N ILE A 233 1.81 9.95 23.80
CA ILE A 233 2.17 8.70 23.12
C ILE A 233 0.95 7.77 23.22
N ARG A 234 0.48 7.29 22.06
CA ARG A 234 -0.68 6.39 21.96
C ARG A 234 -0.26 5.08 21.31
N THR A 235 0.02 4.10 22.16
CA THR A 235 0.57 2.78 21.84
C THR A 235 -0.46 1.69 22.15
N GLN A 236 -1.73 1.92 21.81
CA GLN A 236 -2.80 0.95 22.03
C GLN A 236 -2.64 -0.29 21.15
N GLY A 237 -2.81 -1.47 21.74
CA GLY A 237 -2.60 -2.75 21.08
C GLY A 237 -1.69 -3.67 21.89
N LYS A 238 -1.73 -4.97 21.59
CA LYS A 238 -0.95 -5.96 22.33
C LYS A 238 0.55 -5.76 22.07
N GLY A 239 1.29 -5.41 23.11
CA GLY A 239 2.75 -5.26 23.05
C GLY A 239 3.26 -3.96 22.42
N PHE A 240 2.38 -3.06 21.98
CA PHE A 240 2.78 -1.82 21.29
C PHE A 240 3.54 -0.87 22.21
N ASP A 241 3.14 -0.77 23.47
CA ASP A 241 3.84 0.03 24.47
C ASP A 241 5.28 -0.46 24.70
N ARG A 242 5.44 -1.78 24.90
CA ARG A 242 6.76 -2.43 25.01
C ARG A 242 7.61 -2.21 23.77
N SER A 243 7.03 -2.38 22.58
CA SER A 243 7.74 -2.17 21.31
C SER A 243 8.21 -0.73 21.14
N PHE A 244 7.38 0.24 21.52
CA PHE A 244 7.75 1.65 21.52
C PHE A 244 8.91 1.93 22.49
N MET A 245 8.77 1.52 23.75
CA MET A 245 9.81 1.73 24.77
C MET A 245 11.14 1.07 24.38
N SER A 246 11.08 -0.18 23.91
CA SER A 246 12.27 -0.91 23.47
C SER A 246 12.94 -0.25 22.27
N ALA A 247 12.17 0.27 21.32
CA ALA A 247 12.73 1.00 20.18
C ALA A 247 13.40 2.31 20.62
N VAL A 248 12.78 3.07 21.53
CA VAL A 248 13.36 4.31 22.06
C VAL A 248 14.67 4.04 22.78
N GLU A 249 14.72 3.02 23.64
CA GLU A 249 15.93 2.63 24.38
C GLU A 249 17.02 2.11 23.45
N LYS A 250 16.70 1.13 22.58
CA LYS A 250 17.65 0.51 21.64
C LYS A 250 18.30 1.51 20.70
N HIS A 251 17.53 2.47 20.20
CA HIS A 251 17.99 3.40 19.17
C HIS A 251 18.36 4.80 19.69
N GLY A 252 18.13 5.07 20.98
CA GLY A 252 18.43 6.36 21.60
C GLY A 252 17.59 7.51 21.05
N PHE A 253 16.31 7.25 20.75
CA PHE A 253 15.41 8.29 20.22
C PHE A 253 15.12 9.36 21.27
N ARG A 254 15.14 10.62 20.85
CA ARG A 254 14.77 11.74 21.72
C ARG A 254 13.26 11.96 21.65
N ILE A 255 12.63 11.96 22.81
CA ILE A 255 11.18 12.05 22.96
C ILE A 255 10.86 13.37 23.65
N ILE A 256 10.31 14.33 22.90
CA ILE A 256 10.00 15.69 23.39
C ILE A 256 8.49 15.88 23.42
N ARG A 257 7.95 16.12 24.61
CA ARG A 257 6.53 16.43 24.80
C ARG A 257 6.28 17.90 24.46
N ALA A 258 6.07 18.17 23.18
CA ALA A 258 5.70 19.48 22.67
C ALA A 258 4.94 19.32 21.35
N ARG A 259 4.05 20.27 21.06
CA ARG A 259 3.42 20.42 19.75
C ARG A 259 4.02 21.64 19.03
N PRO A 260 4.95 21.43 18.08
CA PRO A 260 5.49 22.49 17.25
C PRO A 260 4.40 23.30 16.56
N GLY A 261 4.54 24.63 16.55
CA GLY A 261 3.59 25.52 15.87
C GLY A 261 3.93 25.71 14.40
N LYS A 262 5.10 26.30 14.12
CA LYS A 262 5.57 26.64 12.76
C LYS A 262 7.02 26.20 12.57
N ILE A 263 7.33 25.78 11.35
CA ILE A 263 8.71 25.52 10.91
C ILE A 263 9.23 26.72 10.12
N ASP A 264 10.44 27.15 10.44
CA ASP A 264 11.18 28.15 9.69
C ASP A 264 12.39 27.53 8.98
N LYS A 265 12.84 28.13 7.89
CA LYS A 265 14.08 27.74 7.22
C LYS A 265 15.18 28.76 7.55
N VAL A 266 16.33 28.29 8.04
CA VAL A 266 17.50 29.11 8.35
C VAL A 266 18.69 28.55 7.58
N GLY A 267 19.08 29.23 6.50
CA GLY A 267 20.06 28.71 5.55
C GLY A 267 19.63 27.37 4.96
N LYS A 268 20.42 26.32 5.19
CA LYS A 268 20.14 24.94 4.75
C LYS A 268 19.40 24.08 5.77
N LYS A 269 19.09 24.60 6.97
CA LYS A 269 18.47 23.82 8.05
C LYS A 269 17.01 24.25 8.27
N LEU A 270 16.22 23.34 8.80
CA LEU A 270 14.86 23.58 9.26
C LEU A 270 14.87 23.82 10.78
N ALA A 271 14.25 24.88 11.24
CA ALA A 271 14.20 25.26 12.65
C ALA A 271 12.81 25.01 13.24
N ILE A 272 12.76 24.29 14.35
CA ILE A 272 11.56 24.08 15.15
C ILE A 272 11.68 24.90 16.44
N ASN A 273 10.68 25.75 16.68
CA ASN A 273 10.50 26.41 17.98
C ASN A 273 9.47 25.61 18.79
N TYR A 274 9.81 25.28 20.03
CA TYR A 274 8.93 24.56 20.94
C TYR A 274 9.14 25.02 22.38
N VAL A 275 8.15 24.74 23.22
CA VAL A 275 8.25 24.90 24.67
C VAL A 275 8.31 23.51 25.25
N ASP A 276 9.31 23.24 26.08
CA ASP A 276 9.43 21.96 26.79
C ASP A 276 8.56 21.95 28.05
N GLU A 277 8.65 20.87 28.83
CA GLU A 277 7.80 20.68 30.01
C GLU A 277 8.15 21.64 31.17
N ASP A 278 9.36 22.23 31.18
CA ASP A 278 9.75 23.21 32.19
C ASP A 278 9.34 24.66 31.81
N GLY A 279 8.76 24.84 30.62
CA GLY A 279 8.31 26.14 30.12
C GLY A 279 9.39 26.92 29.36
N THR A 280 10.57 26.34 29.15
CA THR A 280 11.65 26.97 28.40
C THR A 280 11.39 26.92 26.92
N GLN A 281 11.44 28.08 26.28
CA GLN A 281 11.41 28.18 24.83
C GLN A 281 12.73 27.70 24.24
N LYS A 282 12.67 26.66 23.42
CA LYS A 282 13.82 26.07 22.72
C LYS A 282 13.66 26.23 21.21
N ARG A 283 14.81 26.40 20.55
CA ARG A 283 14.94 26.41 19.09
C ARG A 283 15.98 25.39 18.68
N GLU A 284 15.57 24.42 17.88
CA GLU A 284 16.45 23.35 17.42
C GLU A 284 16.43 23.22 15.90
N TYR A 285 17.57 22.81 15.33
CA TYR A 285 17.80 22.74 13.89
C TYR A 285 17.88 21.28 13.40
N PHE A 286 17.21 21.00 12.30
CA PHE A 286 17.07 19.68 11.69
C PHE A 286 17.47 19.75 10.21
N ASP A 287 17.93 18.62 9.69
CA ASP A 287 18.21 18.41 8.27
C ASP A 287 16.95 18.07 7.48
N MET A 288 16.01 17.37 8.13
CA MET A 288 14.78 16.90 7.52
C MET A 288 13.69 16.83 8.60
N ILE A 289 12.45 17.10 8.19
CA ILE A 289 11.27 16.96 9.05
C ILE A 289 10.28 16.02 8.39
N VAL A 290 9.83 15.03 9.16
CA VAL A 290 8.76 14.10 8.77
C VAL A 290 7.49 14.45 9.54
N LEU A 291 6.44 14.79 8.80
CA LEU A 291 5.11 15.06 9.32
C LEU A 291 4.36 13.74 9.45
N SER A 292 4.07 13.31 10.68
CA SER A 292 3.27 12.11 10.93
C SER A 292 1.79 12.43 10.69
N VAL A 293 1.38 12.29 9.43
CA VAL A 293 0.02 12.60 8.96
C VAL A 293 -1.02 11.60 9.47
N GLY A 294 -2.20 12.14 9.77
CA GLY A 294 -3.38 11.35 10.13
C GLY A 294 -4.05 10.63 8.95
N LEU A 295 -5.11 9.87 9.26
CA LEU A 295 -5.95 9.17 8.29
C LEU A 295 -7.25 9.95 8.07
N SER A 296 -7.54 10.33 6.83
CA SER A 296 -8.81 10.99 6.46
C SER A 296 -9.82 9.95 5.96
N PRO A 297 -11.11 10.27 5.90
CA PRO A 297 -12.01 9.52 5.03
C PRO A 297 -11.51 9.53 3.57
N PRO A 298 -11.88 8.53 2.74
CA PRO A 298 -11.65 8.57 1.29
C PRO A 298 -12.18 9.86 0.67
N GLU A 299 -11.50 10.38 -0.36
CA GLU A 299 -11.91 11.62 -1.05
C GLU A 299 -13.30 11.49 -1.71
N ASP A 300 -13.66 10.28 -2.12
CA ASP A 300 -14.92 9.92 -2.74
C ASP A 300 -15.96 9.35 -1.75
N ALA A 301 -15.75 9.49 -0.43
CA ALA A 301 -16.65 8.96 0.60
C ALA A 301 -18.12 9.35 0.38
N LYS A 302 -18.39 10.59 -0.05
CA LYS A 302 -19.74 11.06 -0.36
C LYS A 302 -20.35 10.33 -1.57
N LYS A 303 -19.56 10.15 -2.64
CA LYS A 303 -19.98 9.38 -3.83
C LYS A 303 -20.28 7.93 -3.44
N LEU A 304 -19.47 7.32 -2.58
CA LEU A 304 -19.71 5.97 -2.06
C LEU A 304 -21.02 5.93 -1.24
N SER A 305 -21.24 6.90 -0.35
CA SER A 305 -22.49 7.02 0.41
C SER A 305 -23.72 7.10 -0.48
N GLU A 306 -23.68 7.91 -1.54
CA GLU A 306 -24.76 8.04 -2.52
C GLU A 306 -25.02 6.74 -3.31
N ILE A 307 -23.95 6.05 -3.74
CA ILE A 307 -24.06 4.81 -4.53
C ILE A 307 -24.63 3.64 -3.70
N PHE A 308 -24.15 3.50 -2.45
CA PHE A 308 -24.49 2.36 -1.59
C PHE A 308 -25.64 2.66 -0.62
N GLY A 309 -26.13 3.90 -0.56
CA GLY A 309 -27.21 4.31 0.35
C GLY A 309 -26.81 4.34 1.83
N ILE A 310 -25.51 4.38 2.13
CA ILE A 310 -25.01 4.32 3.51
C ILE A 310 -24.90 5.70 4.14
N GLU A 311 -25.09 5.80 5.45
CA GLU A 311 -24.85 7.03 6.21
C GLU A 311 -23.35 7.24 6.50
N LEU A 312 -22.92 8.50 6.48
CA LEU A 312 -21.61 8.91 6.98
C LEU A 312 -21.77 9.60 8.33
N ASN A 313 -20.74 9.52 9.17
CA ASN A 313 -20.67 10.29 10.41
C ASN A 313 -20.25 11.75 10.14
N GLU A 314 -20.19 12.57 11.18
CA GLU A 314 -19.84 13.98 11.10
C GLU A 314 -18.44 14.25 10.49
N PHE A 315 -17.57 13.23 10.46
CA PHE A 315 -16.22 13.30 9.89
C PHE A 315 -16.12 12.62 8.51
N SER A 316 -17.24 12.27 7.89
CA SER A 316 -17.34 11.60 6.57
C SER A 316 -16.76 10.17 6.51
N PHE A 317 -16.54 9.52 7.65
CA PHE A 317 -16.34 8.06 7.70
C PHE A 317 -17.71 7.35 7.66
N ALA A 318 -17.74 6.07 7.31
CA ALA A 318 -18.97 5.30 7.36
C ALA A 318 -19.53 5.25 8.79
N LYS A 319 -20.81 5.55 8.95
CA LYS A 319 -21.49 5.53 10.24
C LYS A 319 -21.90 4.11 10.60
N THR A 320 -21.53 3.68 11.80
CA THR A 320 -21.87 2.37 12.38
C THR A 320 -22.36 2.56 13.82
N SER A 321 -22.79 1.49 14.49
CA SER A 321 -23.20 1.54 15.90
C SER A 321 -22.16 0.89 16.83
N TYR A 322 -22.29 1.11 18.14
CA TYR A 322 -21.41 0.47 19.14
C TYR A 322 -21.59 -1.04 19.24
N PHE A 323 -22.81 -1.53 19.02
CA PHE A 323 -23.14 -2.97 19.10
C PHE A 323 -22.94 -3.68 17.76
N SER A 324 -22.96 -2.94 16.65
CA SER A 324 -22.74 -3.42 15.29
C SER A 324 -21.68 -2.57 14.59
N PRO A 325 -20.38 -2.76 14.93
CA PRO A 325 -19.31 -1.84 14.54
C PRO A 325 -18.91 -1.91 13.06
N ILE A 326 -19.43 -2.87 12.30
CA ILE A 326 -19.14 -3.06 10.87
C ILE A 326 -20.40 -3.09 10.01
N GLU A 327 -21.59 -2.97 10.61
CA GLU A 327 -22.86 -2.94 9.88
C GLU A 327 -23.23 -1.50 9.58
N THR A 328 -23.68 -1.25 8.36
CA THR A 328 -24.20 0.06 7.95
C THR A 328 -25.70 0.15 8.27
N ASN A 329 -26.34 1.26 7.92
CA ASN A 329 -27.80 1.39 7.98
C ASN A 329 -28.53 0.56 6.91
N VAL A 330 -27.82 -0.01 5.93
CA VAL A 330 -28.41 -0.82 4.86
C VAL A 330 -28.14 -2.30 5.15
N PRO A 331 -29.17 -3.13 5.41
CA PRO A 331 -29.00 -4.56 5.65
C PRO A 331 -28.23 -5.25 4.51
N GLY A 332 -27.25 -6.09 4.86
CA GLY A 332 -26.37 -6.80 3.92
C GLY A 332 -25.26 -5.94 3.27
N VAL A 333 -25.16 -4.65 3.64
CA VAL A 333 -24.02 -3.79 3.31
C VAL A 333 -23.20 -3.55 4.58
N TYR A 334 -21.93 -3.96 4.54
CA TYR A 334 -20.98 -3.87 5.64
C TYR A 334 -19.85 -2.91 5.31
N VAL A 335 -19.18 -2.37 6.33
CA VAL A 335 -17.98 -1.55 6.18
C VAL A 335 -16.85 -2.06 7.08
N ILE A 336 -15.65 -2.15 6.51
CA ILE A 336 -14.47 -2.66 7.21
C ILE A 336 -13.25 -1.76 6.97
N GLY A 337 -12.23 -1.93 7.81
CA GLY A 337 -10.96 -1.25 7.68
C GLY A 337 -11.07 0.25 7.98
N ALA A 338 -10.19 1.03 7.36
CA ALA A 338 -10.02 2.44 7.70
C ALA A 338 -11.20 3.34 7.28
N PHE A 339 -12.13 2.87 6.45
CA PHE A 339 -13.31 3.65 6.08
C PHE A 339 -14.35 3.72 7.20
N GLN A 340 -14.39 2.71 8.06
CA GLN A 340 -15.17 2.75 9.30
C GLN A 340 -14.57 3.72 10.32
N GLY A 341 -13.26 3.97 10.24
CA GLY A 341 -12.54 4.92 11.10
C GLY A 341 -11.05 4.56 11.24
N PRO A 342 -10.20 5.49 11.73
CA PRO A 342 -8.76 5.28 11.82
C PRO A 342 -8.37 4.07 12.68
N LYS A 343 -7.66 3.11 12.09
CA LYS A 343 -7.21 1.87 12.74
C LYS A 343 -5.99 1.28 12.06
N ASP A 344 -5.38 0.28 12.70
CA ASP A 344 -4.20 -0.42 12.19
C ASP A 344 -4.57 -1.64 11.32
N ILE A 345 -3.54 -2.36 10.87
CA ILE A 345 -3.69 -3.54 10.02
C ILE A 345 -4.37 -4.69 10.79
N PRO A 346 -3.90 -5.11 11.99
CA PRO A 346 -4.57 -6.14 12.79
C PRO A 346 -6.08 -5.91 12.98
N GLU A 347 -6.49 -4.70 13.36
CA GLU A 347 -7.92 -4.39 13.53
C GLU A 347 -8.68 -4.45 12.20
N SER A 348 -8.07 -3.99 11.11
CA SER A 348 -8.67 -4.07 9.77
C SER A 348 -8.87 -5.51 9.29
N VAL A 349 -7.88 -6.39 9.55
CA VAL A 349 -7.97 -7.83 9.24
C VAL A 349 -9.02 -8.51 10.11
N MET A 350 -9.08 -8.16 11.40
CA MET A 350 -10.12 -8.66 12.31
C MET A 350 -11.52 -8.31 11.78
N GLN A 351 -11.75 -7.07 11.34
CA GLN A 351 -13.03 -6.65 10.76
C GLN A 351 -13.36 -7.41 9.47
N ALA A 352 -12.37 -7.73 8.62
CA ALA A 352 -12.59 -8.55 7.44
C ALA A 352 -13.12 -9.95 7.79
N SER A 353 -12.54 -10.59 8.82
CA SER A 353 -13.03 -11.87 9.33
C SER A 353 -14.45 -11.77 9.91
N SER A 354 -14.74 -10.69 10.65
CA SER A 354 -16.09 -10.43 11.17
C SER A 354 -17.12 -10.27 10.04
N ALA A 355 -16.80 -9.51 9.00
CA ALA A 355 -17.69 -9.35 7.85
C ALA A 355 -17.91 -10.68 7.11
N SER A 356 -16.86 -11.51 6.97
CA SER A 356 -16.99 -12.85 6.38
C SER A 356 -17.95 -13.75 7.18
N ALA A 357 -17.95 -13.65 8.51
CA ALA A 357 -18.87 -14.39 9.36
C ALA A 357 -20.33 -13.92 9.19
N LEU A 358 -20.57 -12.60 9.19
CA LEU A 358 -21.91 -12.04 8.98
C LEU A 358 -22.47 -12.37 7.59
N VAL A 359 -21.64 -12.26 6.55
CA VAL A 359 -22.04 -12.66 5.19
C VAL A 359 -22.31 -14.16 5.11
N SER A 360 -21.53 -14.99 5.80
CA SER A 360 -21.79 -16.43 5.86
C SER A 360 -23.12 -16.78 6.51
N GLU A 361 -23.53 -16.02 7.53
CA GLU A 361 -24.84 -16.16 8.17
C GLU A 361 -25.97 -15.71 7.25
N LEU A 362 -25.81 -14.54 6.61
CA LEU A 362 -26.77 -13.98 5.67
C LEU A 362 -27.02 -14.91 4.48
N LEU A 363 -25.97 -15.54 3.95
CA LEU A 363 -26.02 -16.40 2.76
C LEU A 363 -26.09 -17.89 3.08
N LYS A 364 -26.49 -18.27 4.30
CA LYS A 364 -26.51 -19.67 4.76
C LYS A 364 -27.33 -20.60 3.86
N ASP A 365 -28.43 -20.12 3.29
CA ASP A 365 -29.39 -20.94 2.52
C ASP A 365 -28.89 -21.26 1.11
N VAL A 366 -27.94 -20.45 0.59
CA VAL A 366 -27.30 -20.62 -0.73
C VAL A 366 -25.81 -20.93 -0.61
N ARG A 367 -25.38 -21.40 0.57
CA ARG A 367 -23.96 -21.67 0.81
C ARG A 367 -23.45 -22.73 -0.15
N PHE A 368 -22.27 -22.47 -0.71
CA PHE A 368 -21.56 -23.34 -1.65
C PHE A 368 -22.18 -23.54 -3.04
N THR A 369 -23.31 -22.88 -3.37
CA THR A 369 -23.96 -23.06 -4.68
C THR A 369 -23.08 -22.60 -5.86
N GLU A 370 -22.21 -21.62 -5.65
CA GLU A 370 -21.28 -21.10 -6.66
C GLU A 370 -19.81 -21.39 -6.35
N THR A 371 -19.53 -22.31 -5.41
CA THR A 371 -18.13 -22.63 -5.06
C THR A 371 -17.49 -23.52 -6.12
N ILE A 372 -16.40 -23.04 -6.71
CA ILE A 372 -15.49 -23.80 -7.55
C ILE A 372 -14.55 -24.62 -6.65
N VAL A 373 -14.66 -25.94 -6.74
CA VAL A 373 -13.76 -26.88 -6.08
C VAL A 373 -12.49 -27.00 -6.92
N LYS A 374 -11.34 -26.74 -6.28
CA LYS A 374 -10.05 -26.87 -6.95
C LYS A 374 -9.66 -28.34 -7.07
N GLU A 375 -9.55 -28.82 -8.30
CA GLU A 375 -9.01 -30.15 -8.60
C GLU A 375 -7.50 -30.06 -8.86
N TYR A 376 -6.76 -31.07 -8.41
CA TYR A 376 -5.34 -31.23 -8.69
C TYR A 376 -5.17 -32.35 -9.71
N PRO A 377 -4.18 -32.26 -10.62
CA PRO A 377 -3.87 -33.37 -11.51
C PRO A 377 -3.56 -34.62 -10.70
N PRO A 378 -3.91 -35.82 -11.21
CA PRO A 378 -3.52 -37.06 -10.55
C PRO A 378 -1.99 -37.13 -10.42
N GLU A 379 -1.52 -37.72 -9.32
CA GLU A 379 -0.09 -37.98 -9.15
C GLU A 379 0.40 -38.86 -10.30
N ASP A 380 1.53 -38.48 -10.90
CA ASP A 380 2.12 -39.21 -12.01
C ASP A 380 2.87 -40.44 -11.46
N ILE A 381 2.24 -41.59 -11.63
CA ILE A 381 2.70 -42.89 -11.11
C ILE A 381 4.05 -43.29 -11.75
N GLU A 382 4.29 -42.92 -13.01
CA GLU A 382 5.55 -43.21 -13.69
C GLU A 382 6.68 -42.35 -13.11
N LEU A 383 6.44 -41.05 -12.91
CA LEU A 383 7.37 -40.14 -12.22
C LEU A 383 7.69 -40.59 -10.80
N MET A 384 6.69 -41.11 -10.07
CA MET A 384 6.89 -41.64 -8.72
C MET A 384 7.68 -42.95 -8.66
N SER A 385 7.74 -43.69 -9.77
CA SER A 385 8.46 -44.96 -9.86
C SER A 385 9.94 -44.81 -10.26
N GLY A 386 10.33 -43.63 -10.75
CA GLY A 386 11.70 -43.31 -11.17
C GLY A 386 12.59 -42.79 -10.04
N GLU A 387 13.85 -42.54 -10.37
CA GLU A 387 14.75 -41.79 -9.48
C GLU A 387 14.25 -40.34 -9.35
N PRO A 388 14.28 -39.75 -8.14
CA PRO A 388 13.79 -38.40 -7.92
C PRO A 388 14.59 -37.39 -8.76
N ARG A 389 13.89 -36.37 -9.25
CA ARG A 389 14.49 -35.25 -9.97
C ARG A 389 14.12 -33.97 -9.25
N ILE A 390 15.07 -33.42 -8.49
CA ILE A 390 14.83 -32.33 -7.56
C ILE A 390 15.25 -31.01 -8.22
N GLY A 391 14.34 -30.03 -8.20
CA GLY A 391 14.62 -28.63 -8.50
C GLY A 391 14.71 -27.80 -7.22
N VAL A 392 15.78 -27.04 -7.05
CA VAL A 392 16.00 -26.18 -5.88
C VAL A 392 15.98 -24.71 -6.28
N PHE A 393 15.05 -23.93 -5.73
CA PHE A 393 14.90 -22.52 -6.06
C PHE A 393 15.12 -21.65 -4.81
N VAL A 394 16.24 -20.94 -4.76
CA VAL A 394 16.67 -20.17 -3.59
C VAL A 394 16.18 -18.72 -3.71
N CYS A 395 15.29 -18.25 -2.81
CA CYS A 395 14.85 -16.84 -2.87
C CYS A 395 15.96 -15.87 -2.46
N HIS A 396 16.28 -14.93 -3.34
CA HIS A 396 17.10 -13.75 -3.02
C HIS A 396 16.22 -12.55 -2.61
N CYS A 397 15.42 -12.70 -1.56
CA CYS A 397 14.45 -11.69 -1.12
C CYS A 397 15.14 -10.47 -0.43
N GLY A 398 16.02 -9.75 -1.13
CA GLY A 398 16.74 -8.57 -0.64
C GLY A 398 17.55 -8.81 0.64
N ALA A 399 17.69 -7.77 1.48
CA ALA A 399 18.41 -7.85 2.75
C ALA A 399 17.77 -8.82 3.77
N ASN A 400 16.49 -9.19 3.60
CA ASN A 400 15.80 -10.08 4.53
C ASN A 400 16.35 -11.51 4.49
N ILE A 401 16.77 -12.00 3.32
CA ILE A 401 17.38 -13.34 3.17
C ILE A 401 18.87 -13.19 2.83
N ALA A 402 19.19 -12.43 1.78
CA ALA A 402 20.56 -12.28 1.30
C ALA A 402 21.44 -11.45 2.26
N GLY A 403 20.85 -10.74 3.24
CA GLY A 403 21.59 -10.07 4.31
C GLY A 403 22.00 -10.99 5.45
N VAL A 404 21.49 -12.23 5.51
CA VAL A 404 21.78 -13.22 6.55
C VAL A 404 22.52 -14.42 5.97
N VAL A 405 22.16 -14.86 4.77
CA VAL A 405 22.68 -16.06 4.11
C VAL A 405 23.16 -15.71 2.71
N ASP A 406 24.35 -16.18 2.32
CA ASP A 406 24.81 -16.07 0.94
C ASP A 406 24.05 -17.07 0.06
N VAL A 407 23.03 -16.57 -0.63
CA VAL A 407 22.15 -17.42 -1.45
C VAL A 407 22.88 -18.09 -2.61
N LYS A 408 23.98 -17.50 -3.10
CA LYS A 408 24.75 -18.12 -4.20
C LYS A 408 25.45 -19.37 -3.69
N VAL A 409 26.07 -19.28 -2.51
CA VAL A 409 26.70 -20.44 -1.87
C VAL A 409 25.66 -21.52 -1.56
N VAL A 410 24.46 -21.15 -1.10
CA VAL A 410 23.38 -22.13 -0.86
C VAL A 410 22.94 -22.82 -2.14
N ARG A 411 22.74 -22.07 -3.23
CA ARG A 411 22.44 -22.66 -4.54
C ARG A 411 23.55 -23.60 -5.00
N ASP A 412 24.80 -23.15 -4.97
CA ASP A 412 25.96 -23.92 -5.43
C ASP A 412 26.12 -25.22 -4.64
N TYR A 413 25.90 -25.16 -3.33
CA TYR A 413 25.87 -26.35 -2.50
C TYR A 413 24.71 -27.27 -2.87
N ALA A 414 23.51 -26.73 -3.09
CA ALA A 414 22.34 -27.50 -3.47
C ALA A 414 22.52 -28.27 -4.79
N GLU A 415 23.23 -27.71 -5.77
CA GLU A 415 23.58 -28.39 -7.03
C GLU A 415 24.40 -29.67 -6.82
N THR A 416 25.11 -29.79 -5.70
CA THR A 416 25.94 -30.97 -5.40
C THR A 416 25.19 -32.10 -4.69
N LEU A 417 23.94 -31.86 -4.27
CA LEU A 417 23.15 -32.84 -3.54
C LEU A 417 22.66 -33.95 -4.49
N PRO A 418 22.51 -35.19 -3.99
CA PRO A 418 21.92 -36.28 -4.77
C PRO A 418 20.58 -35.87 -5.36
N ASP A 419 20.33 -36.32 -6.59
CA ASP A 419 19.05 -36.18 -7.29
C ASP A 419 18.65 -34.73 -7.65
N VAL A 420 19.47 -33.73 -7.30
CA VAL A 420 19.27 -32.33 -7.72
C VAL A 420 19.71 -32.16 -9.16
N VAL A 421 18.74 -31.90 -10.04
CA VAL A 421 18.98 -31.71 -11.48
C VAL A 421 18.96 -30.23 -11.91
N LEU A 422 18.49 -29.35 -11.02
CA LEU A 422 18.42 -27.91 -11.24
C LEU A 422 18.54 -27.18 -9.90
N ALA A 423 19.40 -26.16 -9.82
CA ALA A 423 19.33 -25.19 -8.74
C ALA A 423 19.46 -23.76 -9.26
N GLU A 424 18.55 -22.87 -8.87
CA GLU A 424 18.53 -21.49 -9.33
C GLU A 424 18.34 -20.50 -8.19
N ASN A 425 18.88 -19.30 -8.40
CA ASN A 425 18.57 -18.15 -7.56
C ASN A 425 17.39 -17.39 -8.16
N VAL A 426 16.32 -17.25 -7.40
CA VAL A 426 15.09 -16.59 -7.86
C VAL A 426 14.86 -15.32 -7.05
N LEU A 427 14.68 -14.20 -7.74
CA LEU A 427 14.31 -12.95 -7.08
C LEU A 427 12.82 -12.98 -6.76
N TYR A 428 12.47 -12.91 -5.47
CA TYR A 428 11.07 -12.97 -5.00
C TYR A 428 10.31 -14.23 -5.45
N ALA A 429 10.76 -15.42 -5.04
CA ALA A 429 10.13 -16.69 -5.42
C ALA A 429 8.61 -16.76 -5.16
N CYS A 430 8.06 -15.95 -4.25
CA CYS A 430 6.62 -15.86 -3.98
C CYS A 430 5.83 -15.02 -5.01
N ALA A 431 6.49 -14.28 -5.90
CA ALA A 431 5.86 -13.48 -6.95
C ALA A 431 5.20 -14.39 -7.99
N GLN A 432 4.12 -13.89 -8.61
CA GLN A 432 3.37 -14.67 -9.59
C GLN A 432 4.23 -15.06 -10.80
N ASP A 433 5.01 -14.11 -11.34
CA ASP A 433 5.90 -14.34 -12.48
C ASP A 433 6.94 -15.44 -12.21
N SER A 434 7.52 -15.44 -11.00
CA SER A 434 8.43 -16.50 -10.57
C SER A 434 7.73 -17.85 -10.54
N LEU A 435 6.53 -17.94 -9.97
CA LEU A 435 5.81 -19.21 -9.92
C LEU A 435 5.31 -19.68 -11.29
N GLU A 436 5.01 -18.78 -12.23
CA GLU A 436 4.71 -19.18 -13.60
C GLU A 436 5.95 -19.70 -14.31
N SER A 437 7.11 -19.08 -14.09
CA SER A 437 8.39 -19.58 -14.60
C SER A 437 8.74 -20.95 -14.01
N LEU A 438 8.37 -21.24 -12.76
CA LEU A 438 8.56 -22.57 -12.15
C LEU A 438 7.70 -23.68 -12.78
N LYS A 439 6.66 -23.34 -13.54
CA LYS A 439 5.83 -24.33 -14.25
C LYS A 439 6.45 -24.76 -15.58
N GLU A 440 7.32 -23.92 -16.15
CA GLU A 440 8.10 -24.22 -17.35
C GLU A 440 9.31 -25.09 -16.97
#